data_AF-A0A937WEM1-F1
#
_entry.id   AF-A0A937WEM1-F1
#
_cell.length_a   1.000
_cell.length_b   1.000
_cell.length_c   1.000
_cell.angle_alpha   90.00
_cell.angle_beta   90.00
_cell.angle_gamma   90.00
#
_symmetry.space_group_name_H-M   'P 1'
#
loop_
_entity.id
_entity.type
_entity.pdbx_description
1 polymer ?
#
loop_
_entity_poly.entity_id
_entity_poly.type
_entity_poly.pdbx_seq_one_letter_code
_entity_poly.pdbx_strand_id
1 'polypeptide(L)'
;DWTPSWSPDGKKIAFASYRDGNGEIYVMNADGTNPIRLTNHPTTDWNPCWSPDGTKIAFASMRDGDYQIYVMNADGTNIVKLTNPPGENDNPSWSPVDSFVVSPSGKLLPALWGEIRREGKKQ
;
A
#
# COMPACT_ATOMS: atom_id res chain seq x y z
N ASP A 1 1.34 -15.21 6.74
CA ASP A 1 1.72 -14.33 7.86
C ASP A 1 0.75 -13.17 7.98
N TRP A 2 0.29 -12.88 9.20
CA TRP A 2 -0.60 -11.74 9.49
C TRP A 2 0.28 -10.56 9.89
N THR A 3 0.64 -9.70 8.94
CA THR A 3 1.67 -8.67 9.13
C THR A 3 1.06 -7.31 9.49
N PRO A 4 1.03 -6.91 10.77
CA PRO A 4 0.81 -5.51 11.10
C PRO A 4 1.95 -4.66 10.52
N SER A 5 1.64 -3.46 10.04
CA SER A 5 2.61 -2.53 9.46
C SER A 5 2.72 -1.27 10.32
N TRP A 6 3.94 -0.93 10.69
CA TRP A 6 4.23 0.28 11.45
C TRP A 6 4.28 1.49 10.54
N SER A 7 3.75 2.63 11.01
CA SER A 7 4.00 3.91 10.37
C SER A 7 5.49 4.26 10.43
N PRO A 8 6.05 5.02 9.47
CA PRO A 8 7.47 5.35 9.44
C PRO A 8 7.95 6.14 10.67
N ASP A 9 7.05 6.92 11.28
CA ASP A 9 7.32 7.67 12.51
C ASP A 9 7.16 6.83 13.79
N GLY A 10 6.79 5.55 13.67
CA GLY A 10 6.61 4.62 14.78
C GLY A 10 5.40 4.90 15.68
N LYS A 11 4.51 5.85 15.33
CA LYS A 11 3.40 6.26 16.19
C LYS A 11 2.12 5.47 15.98
N LYS A 12 1.98 4.80 14.84
CA LYS A 12 0.77 4.09 14.43
C LYS A 12 1.08 2.71 13.91
N ILE A 13 0.09 1.84 14.01
CA ILE A 13 0.13 0.48 13.48
C ILE A 13 -1.11 0.30 12.59
N ALA A 14 -0.91 -0.10 11.35
CA ALA A 14 -1.97 -0.59 10.47
C ALA A 14 -2.07 -2.12 10.58
N PHE A 15 -3.28 -2.66 10.65
CA PHE A 15 -3.49 -4.09 10.79
C PHE A 15 -4.85 -4.51 10.21
N ALA A 16 -4.96 -5.78 9.80
CA ALA A 16 -6.23 -6.37 9.40
C ALA A 16 -6.98 -6.93 10.63
N SER A 17 -8.30 -6.78 10.69
CA SER A 17 -9.13 -7.35 11.75
C SER A 17 -10.46 -7.87 11.23
N TYR A 18 -10.94 -8.98 11.82
CA TYR A 18 -12.21 -9.65 11.51
C TYR A 18 -13.38 -9.23 12.41
N ARG A 19 -13.20 -8.19 13.21
CA ARG A 19 -14.16 -7.80 14.27
C ARG A 19 -15.52 -7.36 13.74
N ASP A 20 -15.60 -6.99 12.46
CA ASP A 20 -16.82 -6.49 11.82
C ASP A 20 -17.44 -7.48 10.82
N GLY A 21 -17.09 -8.78 10.90
CA GLY A 21 -17.70 -9.85 10.10
C GLY A 21 -16.98 -10.17 8.79
N ASN A 22 -16.08 -9.30 8.34
CA ASN A 22 -15.12 -9.52 7.26
C ASN A 22 -13.76 -8.90 7.66
N GLY A 23 -12.70 -9.23 6.91
CA GLY A 23 -11.39 -8.64 7.17
C GLY A 23 -11.36 -7.19 6.68
N GLU A 24 -10.96 -6.28 7.55
CA GLU A 24 -10.89 -4.85 7.28
C GLU A 24 -9.59 -4.26 7.81
N ILE A 25 -9.12 -3.18 7.18
CA ILE A 25 -7.92 -2.46 7.60
C ILE A 25 -8.27 -1.45 8.69
N TYR A 26 -7.54 -1.53 9.79
CA TYR A 26 -7.59 -0.59 10.90
C TYR A 26 -6.24 0.08 11.08
N VAL A 27 -6.26 1.24 11.71
CA VAL A 27 -5.08 1.89 12.28
C VAL A 27 -5.31 2.17 13.75
N MET A 28 -4.30 1.94 14.57
CA MET A 28 -4.29 2.28 15.98
C MET A 28 -3.00 3.00 16.35
N ASN A 29 -2.97 3.60 17.55
CA ASN A 29 -1.74 4.12 18.13
C ASN A 29 -0.76 2.95 18.43
N ALA A 30 0.53 3.25 18.46
CA ALA A 30 1.59 2.29 18.76
C ALA A 30 1.45 1.59 20.13
N ASP A 31 0.77 2.24 21.08
CA ASP A 31 0.44 1.69 22.39
C ASP A 31 -0.81 0.76 22.38
N GLY A 32 -1.41 0.54 21.22
CA GLY A 32 -2.61 -0.28 21.03
C GLY A 32 -3.93 0.46 21.24
N THR A 33 -3.90 1.76 21.57
CA THR A 33 -5.12 2.56 21.81
C THR A 33 -5.71 3.13 20.52
N ASN A 34 -6.97 3.59 20.59
CA ASN A 34 -7.68 4.27 19.50
C ASN A 34 -7.69 3.54 18.15
N PRO A 35 -8.17 2.28 18.07
CA PRO A 35 -8.35 1.61 16.81
C PRO A 35 -9.45 2.29 15.97
N ILE A 36 -9.11 2.68 14.76
CA ILE A 36 -10.00 3.33 13.79
C ILE A 36 -10.05 2.43 12.54
N ARG A 37 -11.26 2.12 12.08
CA ARG A 37 -11.49 1.39 10.82
C ARG A 37 -11.26 2.33 9.64
N LEU A 38 -10.41 1.94 8.70
CA LEU A 38 -10.10 2.73 7.50
C LEU A 38 -10.84 2.24 6.25
N THR A 39 -11.12 0.94 6.16
CA THR A 39 -11.88 0.35 5.05
C THR A 39 -13.22 -0.17 5.52
N ASN A 40 -14.24 -0.08 4.68
CA ASN A 40 -15.57 -0.63 4.96
C ASN A 40 -16.18 -1.12 3.64
N HIS A 41 -15.94 -2.38 3.32
CA HIS A 41 -16.42 -3.02 2.11
C HIS A 41 -16.95 -4.42 2.44
N PRO A 42 -17.97 -4.97 1.74
CA PRO A 42 -18.48 -6.31 2.05
C PRO A 42 -17.48 -7.47 1.87
N THR A 43 -16.36 -7.22 1.19
CA THR A 43 -15.31 -8.23 0.93
C THR A 43 -14.11 -7.99 1.84
N THR A 44 -13.20 -8.96 1.89
CA THR A 44 -12.00 -8.88 2.73
C THR A 44 -10.94 -7.94 2.17
N ASP A 45 -10.38 -7.12 3.05
CA ASP A 45 -9.21 -6.25 2.86
C ASP A 45 -8.11 -6.64 3.87
N TRP A 46 -6.90 -6.95 3.39
CA TRP A 46 -5.80 -7.54 4.16
C TRP A 46 -4.43 -6.94 3.82
N ASN A 47 -3.40 -7.34 4.59
CA ASN A 47 -1.97 -7.04 4.35
C ASN A 47 -1.67 -5.55 4.14
N PRO A 48 -1.99 -4.69 5.12
CA PRO A 48 -1.70 -3.27 5.00
C PRO A 48 -0.19 -3.00 5.04
N CYS A 49 0.26 -2.02 4.25
CA CYS A 49 1.64 -1.56 4.20
C CYS A 49 1.70 -0.02 4.12
N TRP A 50 2.31 0.61 5.11
CA TRP A 50 2.55 2.06 5.09
C TRP A 50 3.54 2.46 4.01
N SER A 51 3.28 3.60 3.36
CA SER A 51 4.28 4.25 2.50
C SER A 51 5.43 4.81 3.34
N PRO A 52 6.66 4.93 2.78
CA PRO A 52 7.83 5.42 3.51
C PRO A 52 7.69 6.86 4.03
N ASP A 53 6.87 7.68 3.36
CA ASP A 53 6.54 9.04 3.76
C ASP A 53 5.39 9.12 4.78
N GLY A 54 4.75 7.98 5.09
CA GLY A 54 3.64 7.88 6.04
C GLY A 54 2.33 8.49 5.55
N THR A 55 2.22 8.88 4.28
CA THR A 55 1.01 9.56 3.76
C THR A 55 -0.03 8.59 3.22
N LYS A 56 0.36 7.35 2.92
CA LYS A 56 -0.47 6.35 2.24
C LYS A 56 -0.35 4.97 2.88
N ILE A 57 -1.36 4.15 2.59
CA ILE A 57 -1.40 2.73 2.95
C ILE A 57 -1.78 1.95 1.70
N ALA A 58 -0.96 0.97 1.34
CA ALA A 58 -1.30 -0.06 0.36
C ALA A 58 -1.92 -1.27 1.06
N PHE A 59 -2.86 -1.96 0.43
CA PHE A 59 -3.51 -3.15 0.98
C PHE A 59 -4.06 -4.05 -0.14
N ALA A 60 -4.23 -5.33 0.15
CA ALA A 60 -4.86 -6.29 -0.76
C ALA A 60 -6.37 -6.32 -0.52
N SER A 61 -7.17 -6.36 -1.59
CA SER A 61 -8.64 -6.37 -1.52
C SER A 61 -9.25 -7.35 -2.50
N MET A 62 -10.29 -8.08 -2.07
CA MET A 62 -11.10 -8.96 -2.93
C MET A 62 -12.29 -8.25 -3.60
N ARG A 63 -12.38 -6.92 -3.56
CA ARG A 63 -13.59 -6.19 -4.01
C ARG A 63 -13.91 -6.35 -5.50
N ASP A 64 -12.95 -6.79 -6.30
CA ASP A 64 -13.12 -7.02 -7.75
C ASP A 64 -13.29 -8.50 -8.12
N GLY A 65 -13.45 -9.39 -7.13
CA GLY A 65 -13.61 -10.84 -7.34
C GLY A 65 -12.29 -11.63 -7.28
N ASP A 66 -11.15 -10.96 -7.20
CA ASP A 66 -9.81 -11.51 -6.94
C ASP A 66 -8.98 -10.52 -6.10
N TYR A 67 -7.84 -10.97 -5.55
CA TYR A 67 -6.96 -10.10 -4.77
C TYR A 67 -6.24 -9.08 -5.66
N GLN A 68 -6.55 -7.82 -5.42
CA GLN A 68 -5.97 -6.67 -6.12
C GLN A 68 -5.32 -5.74 -5.10
N ILE A 69 -4.29 -4.99 -5.52
CA ILE A 69 -3.66 -3.99 -4.65
C ILE A 69 -4.38 -2.66 -4.79
N TYR A 70 -4.77 -2.13 -3.66
CA TYR A 70 -5.35 -0.82 -3.49
C TYR A 70 -4.41 0.06 -2.67
N VAL A 71 -4.51 1.37 -2.88
CA VAL A 71 -3.86 2.39 -2.07
C VAL A 71 -4.89 3.40 -1.62
N MET A 72 -4.74 3.84 -0.38
CA MET A 72 -5.51 4.93 0.21
C MET A 72 -4.59 5.92 0.91
N ASN A 73 -5.11 7.09 1.23
CA ASN A 73 -4.46 7.97 2.19
C ASN A 73 -4.45 7.32 3.58
N ALA A 74 -3.50 7.71 4.43
CA ALA A 74 -3.36 7.21 5.79
C ALA A 74 -4.60 7.42 6.69
N ASP A 75 -5.50 8.32 6.31
CA ASP A 75 -6.78 8.59 6.98
C ASP A 75 -7.95 7.74 6.45
N GLY A 76 -7.70 6.84 5.50
CA GLY A 76 -8.71 5.98 4.87
C GLY A 76 -9.39 6.59 3.64
N THR A 77 -9.09 7.83 3.28
CA THR A 77 -9.69 8.50 2.11
C THR A 77 -8.99 8.14 0.80
N ASN A 78 -9.63 8.46 -0.33
CA ASN A 78 -9.06 8.32 -1.67
C ASN A 78 -8.53 6.91 -1.99
N ILE A 79 -9.36 5.89 -1.76
CA ILE A 79 -9.04 4.52 -2.15
C ILE A 79 -9.00 4.43 -3.68
N VAL A 80 -7.86 3.99 -4.22
CA VAL A 80 -7.60 3.81 -5.65
C VAL A 80 -6.96 2.44 -5.89
N LYS A 81 -7.42 1.73 -6.92
CA LYS A 81 -6.80 0.47 -7.37
C LYS A 81 -5.47 0.75 -8.08
N LEU A 82 -4.41 0.02 -7.73
CA LEU A 82 -3.09 0.14 -8.38
C LEU A 82 -2.82 -0.93 -9.44
N THR A 83 -3.55 -2.05 -9.45
CA THR A 83 -3.31 -3.19 -10.36
C THR A 83 -4.25 -3.20 -11.59
N ASN A 84 -3.77 -3.76 -12.71
CA ASN A 84 -4.55 -4.05 -13.93
C ASN A 84 -3.81 -5.14 -14.80
N PRO A 85 -4.48 -6.10 -15.49
CA PRO A 85 -5.05 -7.40 -15.05
C PRO A 85 -4.05 -8.61 -15.06
N PRO A 86 -4.50 -9.88 -14.91
CA PRO A 86 -4.71 -10.64 -13.66
C PRO A 86 -3.41 -11.28 -13.08
N GLY A 87 -3.38 -11.39 -11.75
CA GLY A 87 -2.38 -12.13 -10.98
C GLY A 87 -2.67 -11.93 -9.50
N GLU A 88 -2.56 -12.99 -8.69
CA GLU A 88 -2.69 -12.88 -7.23
C GLU A 88 -1.63 -11.91 -6.72
N ASN A 89 -2.05 -10.69 -6.36
CA ASN A 89 -1.19 -9.70 -5.72
C ASN A 89 -1.68 -9.57 -4.29
N ASP A 90 -1.15 -10.41 -3.42
CA ASP A 90 -1.53 -10.50 -2.01
C ASP A 90 -0.56 -9.76 -1.09
N ASN A 91 0.62 -9.37 -1.57
CA ASN A 91 1.71 -8.80 -0.76
C ASN A 91 2.25 -7.47 -1.31
N PRO A 92 1.59 -6.32 -1.05
CA PRO A 92 2.13 -5.02 -1.43
C PRO A 92 3.36 -4.66 -0.59
N SER A 93 4.36 -4.05 -1.23
CA SER A 93 5.52 -3.44 -0.56
C SER A 93 5.89 -2.12 -1.23
N TRP A 94 6.33 -1.14 -0.45
CA TRP A 94 6.87 0.12 -0.96
C TRP A 94 8.39 0.07 -1.05
N SER A 95 8.97 0.63 -2.11
CA SER A 95 10.41 0.86 -2.20
C SER A 95 10.73 2.31 -1.79
N PRO A 96 11.67 2.54 -0.85
CA PRO A 96 12.13 3.89 -0.54
C PRO A 96 13.03 4.39 -1.67
N VAL A 97 12.64 5.47 -2.36
CA VAL A 97 13.54 6.18 -3.26
C VAL A 97 14.38 7.19 -2.46
N ASP A 98 15.40 6.68 -1.76
CA ASP A 98 16.59 7.45 -1.39
C ASP A 98 17.83 6.64 -1.78
N SER A 99 18.33 6.93 -2.99
CA SER A 99 19.51 6.31 -3.56
C SER A 99 20.77 6.74 -2.80
N PHE A 100 21.32 5.86 -1.96
CA PHE A 100 22.76 5.85 -1.71
C PHE A 100 23.33 4.49 -2.13
N VAL A 101 23.91 4.47 -3.32
CA VAL A 101 24.72 3.38 -3.82
C VAL A 101 26.10 3.52 -3.18
N VAL A 102 26.49 2.57 -2.33
CA VAL A 102 27.91 2.27 -2.12
C VAL A 102 28.10 0.76 -2.19
N SER A 103 28.50 0.25 -3.35
CA SER A 103 29.58 -0.74 -3.44
C SER A 103 30.09 -0.89 -4.87
N PRO A 104 31.41 -1.08 -5.05
CA PRO A 104 32.02 -1.18 -6.35
C PRO A 104 31.81 -2.58 -6.94
N SER A 105 31.76 -2.60 -8.27
CA SER A 105 31.82 -3.76 -9.15
C SER A 105 30.52 -4.54 -9.38
N GLY A 106 30.14 -4.59 -10.66
CA GLY A 106 29.32 -5.67 -11.20
C GLY A 106 27.92 -5.27 -11.67
N LYS A 107 27.84 -4.35 -12.66
CA LYS A 107 26.75 -4.22 -13.65
C LYS A 107 25.43 -4.93 -13.33
N LEU A 108 24.37 -4.18 -13.06
CA LEU A 108 23.03 -4.47 -13.60
C LEU A 108 22.33 -3.14 -13.94
N LEU A 109 21.71 -3.11 -15.12
CA LEU A 109 21.04 -1.95 -15.72
C LEU A 109 19.74 -1.63 -14.97
N PRO A 110 19.42 -0.35 -14.66
CA PRO A 110 18.10 0.00 -14.17
C PRO A 110 17.07 -0.19 -15.29
N ALA A 111 16.06 -1.04 -15.05
CA ALA A 111 14.86 -1.07 -15.85
C ALA A 111 14.05 0.19 -15.56
N LEU A 112 14.13 1.13 -16.50
CA LEU A 112 13.43 2.40 -16.54
C LEU A 112 11.92 2.17 -16.79
N TRP A 113 11.05 2.63 -15.88
CA TRP A 113 9.62 2.74 -16.18
C TRP A 113 9.19 4.22 -16.26
N GLY A 114 8.75 4.61 -17.46
CA GLY A 114 7.65 5.56 -17.67
C GLY A 114 7.99 7.04 -17.83
N GLU A 115 8.40 7.47 -19.03
CA GLU A 115 8.21 8.87 -19.44
C GLU A 115 6.72 9.13 -19.74
N ILE A 116 6.12 10.05 -18.99
CA ILE A 116 4.85 10.69 -19.39
C ILE A 116 5.19 11.68 -20.52
N ARG A 117 4.96 11.27 -21.77
CA ARG A 117 4.91 12.22 -22.89
C ARG A 117 3.61 13.01 -22.81
N ARG A 118 3.69 14.31 -22.50
CA ARG A 118 2.64 15.27 -22.83
C ARG A 118 2.73 15.59 -24.32
N GLU A 119 1.69 15.22 -25.07
CA GLU A 119 1.47 15.79 -26.40
C GLU A 119 1.17 17.28 -26.28
N GLY A 120 2.03 18.10 -26.91
CA GLY A 120 1.82 19.52 -27.16
C GLY A 120 1.59 19.74 -28.65
N LYS A 121 0.47 20.38 -28.97
CA LYS A 121 -0.19 20.56 -30.28
C LYS A 121 0.67 21.10 -31.44
N LYS A 122 0.23 20.71 -32.64
CA LYS A 122 0.46 21.30 -33.97
C LYS A 122 0.57 22.84 -33.98
N GLN A 123 1.55 23.35 -34.72
CA GLN A 123 1.34 24.28 -35.84
C GLN A 123 2.45 24.10 -36.87
#